data_AF-A0A966FE83-F1
#
_entry.id   AF-A0A966FE83-F1
#
_cell.length_a   1.000
_cell.length_b   1.000
_cell.length_c   1.000
_cell.angle_alpha   90.00
_cell.angle_beta   90.00
_cell.angle_gamma   90.00
#
_symmetry.space_group_name_H-M   'P 1'
#
loop_
_entity.id
_entity.type
_entity.pdbx_description
1 polymer ?
#
loop_
_entity_poly.entity_id
_entity_poly.type
_entity_poly.pdbx_seq_one_letter_code
_entity_poly.pdbx_strand_id
1 'polypeptide(L)'
;MSKRSIFLLLSVALLSAACARFKKASEPTAAPVSIHTPTAAAPAPIATANPTPDFSTMTFVEKNNLYLQLLSDRQAEGADTTAAEEAYARSLDATLDGNAGEADQYLQQAILLLWK
;
A
#
# COMPACT_ATOMS: atom_id res chain seq x y z
N MET A 1 -2.33 -40.79 13.26
CA MET A 1 -1.18 -40.08 12.65
C MET A 1 -1.49 -38.60 12.61
N SER A 2 -0.80 -37.82 13.42
CA SER A 2 -1.17 -36.45 13.78
C SER A 2 -0.80 -35.43 12.69
N LYS A 3 -1.77 -34.60 12.29
CA LYS A 3 -1.61 -33.43 11.37
C LYS A 3 -0.56 -32.40 11.83
N ARG A 4 -0.02 -32.55 13.03
CA ARG A 4 1.01 -31.69 13.65
C ARG A 4 2.39 -31.81 12.98
N SER A 5 2.69 -32.93 12.32
CA SER A 5 4.01 -33.16 11.72
C SER A 5 4.24 -32.43 10.38
N ILE A 6 3.16 -32.04 9.70
CA ILE A 6 3.24 -31.35 8.39
C ILE A 6 3.65 -29.87 8.56
N PHE A 7 3.18 -29.22 9.63
CA PHE A 7 3.52 -27.82 9.90
C PHE A 7 4.99 -27.60 10.22
N LEU A 8 5.65 -28.57 10.87
CA LEU A 8 7.07 -28.46 11.25
C LEU A 8 8.03 -28.53 10.05
N LEU A 9 7.67 -29.27 9.01
CA LEU A 9 8.51 -29.41 7.81
C LEU A 9 8.46 -28.18 6.90
N LEU A 10 7.36 -27.42 6.90
CA LEU A 10 7.21 -26.26 6.03
C LEU A 10 8.02 -25.04 6.51
N SER A 11 8.15 -24.86 7.83
CA SER A 11 8.84 -23.72 8.44
C SER A 11 10.37 -23.74 8.27
N VAL A 12 10.98 -24.89 8.01
CA VAL A 12 12.44 -25.00 7.84
C VAL A 12 12.88 -24.62 6.42
N ALA A 13 12.00 -24.72 5.42
CA ALA A 13 12.34 -24.48 4.02
C ALA A 13 12.44 -22.99 3.63
N LEU A 14 11.82 -22.08 4.39
CA LEU A 14 11.75 -20.65 4.05
C LEU A 14 12.89 -19.80 4.62
N LEU A 15 13.76 -20.36 5.47
CA LEU A 15 14.84 -19.61 6.14
C LEU A 15 16.14 -19.47 5.33
N SER A 16 16.23 -20.05 4.13
CA SER A 16 17.47 -20.15 3.34
C SER A 16 17.59 -19.18 2.16
N ALA A 17 16.67 -18.22 2.02
CA ALA A 17 16.69 -17.24 0.92
C ALA A 17 17.22 -15.83 1.32
N ALA A 18 18.02 -15.74 2.39
CA ALA A 18 18.78 -14.54 2.73
C ALA A 18 20.28 -14.83 2.61
N CYS A 19 21.02 -13.86 2.05
CA CYS A 19 22.49 -13.79 1.90
C CYS A 19 23.09 -14.24 0.55
N ALA A 20 22.95 -13.37 -0.46
CA ALA A 20 23.86 -13.25 -1.60
C ALA A 20 23.66 -11.83 -2.17
N ARG A 21 24.60 -10.88 -2.25
CA ARG A 21 26.06 -10.87 -2.21
C ARG A 21 26.58 -9.48 -1.79
N PHE A 22 27.71 -9.50 -1.11
CA PHE A 22 28.64 -8.40 -0.88
C PHE A 22 29.68 -8.33 -2.03
N LYS A 23 30.22 -7.13 -2.34
CA LYS A 23 31.52 -6.74 -3.00
C LYS A 23 31.31 -5.70 -4.13
N LYS A 24 32.14 -4.65 -4.34
CA LYS A 24 33.45 -4.20 -3.80
C LYS A 24 33.89 -2.86 -4.45
N ALA A 25 34.65 -2.03 -3.69
CA ALA A 25 35.67 -0.98 -4.03
C ALA A 25 35.27 0.26 -4.88
N SER A 26 35.51 1.53 -4.49
CA SER A 26 36.77 2.32 -4.33
C SER A 26 37.64 2.28 -5.60
N GLU A 27 38.00 3.37 -6.31
CA GLU A 27 38.70 4.61 -5.89
C GLU A 27 38.77 5.65 -7.10
N PRO A 28 39.68 6.65 -7.19
CA PRO A 28 39.45 8.10 -7.03
C PRO A 28 39.62 8.99 -8.29
N THR A 29 39.48 10.31 -8.08
CA THR A 29 40.08 11.44 -8.84
C THR A 29 39.19 12.17 -9.85
N ALA A 30 38.79 13.39 -9.51
CA ALA A 30 39.29 14.61 -10.17
C ALA A 30 38.67 15.86 -9.48
N ALA A 31 39.52 16.76 -8.98
CA ALA A 31 39.11 18.15 -8.82
C ALA A 31 39.10 18.82 -10.20
N PRO A 32 38.19 19.78 -10.45
CA PRO A 32 38.70 21.15 -10.42
C PRO A 32 37.77 22.15 -9.74
N VAL A 33 38.40 23.15 -9.15
CA VAL A 33 37.81 24.38 -8.62
C VAL A 33 37.21 25.18 -9.77
N SER A 34 35.94 25.60 -9.69
CA SER A 34 35.49 26.80 -10.42
C SER A 34 34.10 27.34 -10.04
N ILE A 35 34.16 28.56 -9.50
CA ILE A 35 33.30 29.73 -9.71
C ILE A 35 31.87 29.72 -9.13
N HIS A 36 31.69 30.67 -8.21
CA HIS A 36 30.42 31.13 -7.64
C HIS A 36 29.33 31.30 -8.69
N THR A 37 28.22 30.60 -8.48
CA THR A 37 26.92 30.94 -9.04
C THR A 37 25.93 30.90 -7.87
N PRO A 38 25.08 31.92 -7.64
CA PRO A 38 23.99 31.76 -6.68
C PRO A 38 23.08 30.66 -7.21
N THR A 39 23.17 29.46 -6.62
CA THR A 39 22.20 28.40 -6.82
C THR A 39 20.87 28.96 -6.33
N ALA A 40 20.04 29.42 -7.27
CA ALA A 40 18.62 29.56 -7.03
C ALA A 40 18.16 28.21 -6.47
N ALA A 41 17.71 28.20 -5.22
CA ALA A 41 17.12 27.03 -4.61
C ALA A 41 16.07 26.50 -5.58
N ALA A 42 16.30 25.30 -6.13
CA ALA A 42 15.31 24.64 -6.95
C ALA A 42 14.00 24.63 -6.14
N PRO A 43 12.88 25.12 -6.69
CA PRO A 43 11.61 25.05 -5.98
C PRO A 43 11.40 23.60 -5.56
N ALA A 44 11.14 23.39 -4.27
CA ALA A 44 10.81 22.08 -3.75
C ALA A 44 9.69 21.49 -4.63
N PRO A 45 9.80 20.21 -5.06
CA PRO A 45 8.75 19.61 -5.85
C PRO A 45 7.45 19.73 -5.07
N ILE A 46 6.48 20.42 -5.68
CA ILE A 46 5.13 20.54 -5.16
C ILE A 46 4.62 19.09 -5.11
N ALA A 47 4.40 18.55 -3.91
CA ALA A 47 3.82 17.23 -3.77
C ALA A 47 2.44 17.26 -4.42
N THR A 48 2.30 16.67 -5.61
CA THR A 48 1.02 16.52 -6.28
C THR A 48 0.18 15.59 -5.42
N ALA A 49 -0.67 16.16 -4.56
CA ALA A 49 -1.64 15.38 -3.81
C ALA A 49 -2.53 14.66 -4.82
N ASN A 50 -2.56 13.32 -4.76
CA ASN A 50 -3.42 12.54 -5.62
C ASN A 50 -4.87 12.89 -5.27
N PRO A 51 -5.68 13.44 -6.20
CA PRO A 51 -7.01 13.93 -5.87
C PRO A 51 -7.83 12.80 -5.24
N THR A 52 -8.52 13.10 -4.14
CA THR A 52 -9.44 12.17 -3.49
C THR A 52 -10.51 11.75 -4.50
N PRO A 53 -10.88 10.45 -4.57
CA PRO A 53 -11.91 9.98 -5.48
C PRO A 53 -13.24 10.65 -5.18
N ASP A 54 -13.97 11.03 -6.23
CA ASP A 54 -15.32 11.57 -6.10
C ASP A 54 -16.36 10.45 -6.00
N PHE A 55 -16.62 10.02 -4.77
CA PHE A 55 -17.59 8.97 -4.47
C PHE A 55 -19.04 9.29 -4.84
N SER A 56 -19.38 10.57 -5.06
CA SER A 56 -20.75 10.98 -5.39
C SER A 56 -21.17 10.54 -6.78
N THR A 57 -20.18 10.34 -7.66
CA THR A 57 -20.38 9.91 -9.06
C THR A 57 -20.27 8.39 -9.22
N MET A 58 -19.82 7.69 -8.19
CA MET A 58 -19.58 6.25 -8.24
C MET A 58 -20.74 5.47 -7.60
N THR A 59 -21.14 4.40 -8.25
CA THR A 59 -22.01 3.38 -7.69
C THR A 59 -21.29 2.54 -6.63
N PHE A 60 -22.05 1.84 -5.79
CA PHE A 60 -21.49 0.91 -4.80
C PHE A 60 -20.57 -0.14 -5.44
N VAL A 61 -20.93 -0.68 -6.61
CA VAL A 61 -20.13 -1.68 -7.32
C VAL A 61 -18.81 -1.09 -7.80
N GLU A 62 -18.81 0.13 -8.32
CA GLU A 62 -17.58 0.83 -8.74
C GLU A 62 -16.67 1.12 -7.55
N LYS A 63 -17.24 1.53 -6.41
CA LYS A 63 -16.50 1.69 -5.15
C LYS A 63 -15.90 0.37 -4.69
N ASN A 64 -16.65 -0.74 -4.79
CA ASN A 64 -16.17 -2.06 -4.39
C ASN A 64 -14.98 -2.51 -5.26
N ASN A 65 -15.06 -2.28 -6.58
CA ASN A 65 -13.96 -2.58 -7.48
C ASN A 65 -12.72 -1.73 -7.17
N LEU A 66 -12.91 -0.44 -6.89
CA LEU A 66 -11.82 0.45 -6.48
C LEU A 66 -11.16 -0.01 -5.17
N TYR A 67 -11.97 -0.38 -4.17
CA TYR A 67 -11.47 -0.92 -2.91
C TYR A 67 -10.58 -2.15 -3.13
N LEU A 68 -11.04 -3.14 -3.92
CA LEU A 68 -10.29 -4.37 -4.17
C LEU A 68 -8.97 -4.10 -4.90
N GLN A 69 -8.98 -3.16 -5.86
CA GLN A 69 -7.76 -2.75 -6.55
C GLN A 69 -6.76 -2.12 -5.57
N LEU A 70 -7.21 -1.13 -4.78
CA LEU A 70 -6.34 -0.44 -3.82
C LEU A 70 -5.83 -1.40 -2.74
N LEU A 71 -6.66 -2.34 -2.28
CA LEU A 71 -6.27 -3.33 -1.29
C LEU A 71 -5.10 -4.17 -1.81
N SER A 72 -5.21 -4.67 -3.05
CA SER A 72 -4.14 -5.41 -3.71
C SER A 72 -2.86 -4.58 -3.84
N ASP A 73 -2.99 -3.32 -4.27
CA ASP A 73 -1.84 -2.42 -4.45
C ASP A 73 -1.13 -2.17 -3.10
N ARG A 74 -1.89 -1.90 -2.03
CA ARG A 74 -1.34 -1.67 -0.68
C ARG A 74 -0.72 -2.91 -0.06
N GLN A 75 -1.32 -4.08 -0.25
CA GLN A 75 -0.74 -5.33 0.22
C GLN A 75 0.57 -5.65 -0.53
N ALA A 76 0.65 -5.36 -1.82
CA ALA A 76 1.88 -5.50 -2.60
C ALA A 76 2.99 -4.54 -2.13
N GLU A 77 2.62 -3.35 -1.64
CA GLU A 77 3.53 -2.40 -0.97
C GLU A 77 3.92 -2.81 0.46
N GLY A 78 3.31 -3.87 1.01
CA GLY A 78 3.52 -4.29 2.40
C GLY A 78 2.91 -3.33 3.43
N ALA A 79 1.92 -2.52 3.03
CA ALA A 79 1.21 -1.63 3.94
C ALA A 79 0.25 -2.42 4.85
N ASP A 80 0.01 -1.91 6.05
CA ASP A 80 -1.02 -2.43 6.94
C ASP A 80 -2.41 -1.98 6.43
N THR A 81 -3.23 -2.96 6.06
CA THR A 81 -4.57 -2.78 5.50
C THR A 81 -5.69 -3.13 6.48
N THR A 82 -5.36 -3.50 7.73
CA THR A 82 -6.31 -4.05 8.71
C THR A 82 -7.53 -3.15 8.91
N ALA A 83 -7.31 -1.85 9.14
CA ALA A 83 -8.40 -0.91 9.35
C ALA A 83 -9.34 -0.76 8.14
N ALA A 84 -8.80 -0.85 6.92
CA ALA A 84 -9.58 -0.78 5.69
C ALA A 84 -10.43 -2.05 5.52
N GLU A 85 -9.86 -3.21 5.80
CA GLU A 85 -10.56 -4.50 5.75
C GLU A 85 -11.68 -4.58 6.79
N GLU A 86 -11.46 -4.05 7.99
CA GLU A 86 -12.51 -3.94 9.03
C GLU A 86 -13.65 -3.00 8.63
N ALA A 87 -13.34 -1.87 7.98
CA ALA A 87 -14.37 -0.98 7.43
C ALA A 87 -15.15 -1.67 6.31
N TYR A 88 -14.46 -2.41 5.43
CA TYR A 88 -15.10 -3.18 4.37
C TYR A 88 -16.00 -4.29 4.93
N ALA A 89 -15.57 -5.02 5.96
CA ALA A 89 -16.41 -6.03 6.62
C ALA A 89 -17.73 -5.43 7.14
N ARG A 90 -17.66 -4.26 7.80
CA ARG A 90 -18.87 -3.52 8.23
C ARG A 90 -19.76 -3.09 7.06
N SER A 91 -19.19 -2.78 5.90
CA SER A 91 -19.98 -2.49 4.70
C SER A 91 -20.78 -3.71 4.21
N LEU A 92 -20.20 -4.91 4.33
CA LEU A 92 -20.86 -6.15 3.97
C LEU A 92 -21.96 -6.48 4.97
N ASP A 93 -21.69 -6.35 6.27
CA ASP A 93 -22.70 -6.56 7.32
C ASP A 93 -23.91 -5.65 7.11
N ALA A 94 -23.68 -4.34 6.89
CA ALA A 94 -24.76 -3.40 6.59
C ALA A 94 -25.52 -3.74 5.29
N THR A 95 -24.84 -4.29 4.28
CA THR A 95 -25.49 -4.77 3.05
C THR A 95 -26.41 -5.95 3.34
N LEU A 96 -25.96 -6.90 4.17
CA LEU A 96 -26.74 -8.07 4.56
C LEU A 96 -27.96 -7.69 5.43
N ASP A 97 -27.84 -6.63 6.22
CA ASP A 97 -28.94 -6.04 7.00
C ASP A 97 -29.90 -5.19 6.15
N GLY A 98 -29.61 -5.01 4.85
CA GLY A 98 -30.41 -4.20 3.94
C GLY A 98 -30.22 -2.69 4.09
N ASN A 99 -29.21 -2.26 4.87
CA ASN A 99 -28.87 -0.85 5.06
C ASN A 99 -27.87 -0.37 4.01
N ALA A 100 -28.37 -0.10 2.80
CA ALA A 100 -27.54 0.34 1.68
C ALA A 100 -26.79 1.66 1.94
N GLY A 101 -27.35 2.56 2.76
CA GLY A 101 -26.71 3.84 3.09
C GLY A 101 -25.47 3.67 3.97
N GLU A 102 -25.59 2.88 5.04
CA GLU A 102 -24.44 2.56 5.90
C GLU A 102 -23.41 1.71 5.17
N ALA A 103 -23.85 0.74 4.36
CA ALA A 103 -22.96 -0.05 3.53
C ALA A 103 -22.08 0.83 2.64
N ASP A 104 -22.69 1.79 1.94
CA ASP A 104 -21.95 2.71 1.07
C ASP A 104 -20.98 3.60 1.86
N GLN A 105 -21.38 4.11 3.03
CA GLN A 105 -20.51 4.92 3.89
C GLN A 105 -19.28 4.14 4.39
N TYR A 106 -19.48 2.92 4.88
CA TYR A 106 -18.37 2.07 5.34
C TYR A 106 -17.43 1.69 4.19
N LEU A 107 -17.96 1.45 3.00
CA LEU A 107 -17.14 1.18 1.81
C LEU A 107 -16.29 2.41 1.41
N GLN A 108 -16.87 3.62 1.45
CA GLN A 108 -16.10 4.85 1.22
C GLN A 108 -15.00 5.02 2.26
N GLN A 109 -15.28 4.74 3.53
CA GLN A 109 -14.28 4.77 4.60
C GLN A 109 -13.14 3.78 4.33
N ALA A 110 -13.45 2.55 3.91
CA ALA A 110 -12.45 1.54 3.56
C ALA A 110 -11.53 2.03 2.43
N ILE A 111 -12.09 2.65 1.39
CA ILE A 111 -11.31 3.21 0.27
C ILE A 111 -10.41 4.35 0.75
N LEU A 112 -10.93 5.27 1.56
CA LEU A 112 -10.16 6.40 2.08
C LEU A 112 -8.97 5.96 2.95
N LEU A 113 -9.11 4.86 3.70
CA LEU A 113 -8.02 4.30 4.49
C LEU A 113 -6.87 3.76 3.63
N LEU A 114 -7.17 3.35 2.39
CA LEU A 114 -6.21 2.90 1.40
C LEU A 114 -5.73 4.01 0.45
N TRP A 115 -6.40 5.17 0.44
CA TRP A 115 -6.06 6.31 -0.41
C TRP A 115 -4.94 7.14 0.23
N LYS A 116 -3.71 6.95 -0.24
CA LYS A 116 -2.48 7.62 0.22
C LYS A 116 -1.57 7.96 -0.95
#